data_AF-A0A9E5AWJ4-F1
#
_entry.id   AF-A0A9E5AWJ4-F1
#
_cell.length_a   1.000
_cell.length_b   1.000
_cell.length_c   1.000
_cell.angle_alpha   90.00
_cell.angle_beta   90.00
_cell.angle_gamma   90.00
#
_symmetry.space_group_name_H-M   'P 1'
#
loop_
_entity.id
_entity.type
_entity.pdbx_description
1 polymer ?
#
loop_
_entity_poly.entity_id
_entity_poly.type
_entity_poly.pdbx_seq_one_letter_code
_entity_poly.pdbx_strand_id
1 'polypeptide(L)'
;MMTYKKLTSNIFPVSCYSNLEDYHINEEQHAYYMEMRAELVRRLDQYRKEAGRKIFVLELGAGTGLLTKLLAERSGIELTVLEPDERSRLILKRV
;
A
#
# COMPACT_ATOMS: atom_id res chain seq x y z
N MET A 1 -5.00 14.66 27.46
CA MET A 1 -6.26 14.70 26.68
C MET A 1 -5.88 14.57 25.22
N MET A 2 -6.06 13.39 24.61
CA MET A 2 -5.64 13.13 23.23
C MET A 2 -6.74 13.60 22.28
N THR A 3 -6.45 14.61 21.46
CA THR A 3 -7.40 15.18 20.52
C THR A 3 -7.29 14.43 19.19
N TYR A 4 -8.32 13.67 18.84
CA TYR A 4 -8.40 13.05 17.51
C TYR A 4 -8.89 14.09 16.51
N LYS A 5 -8.04 14.46 15.55
CA LYS A 5 -8.45 15.26 14.39
C LYS A 5 -9.09 14.31 13.38
N LYS A 6 -10.40 14.41 13.20
CA LYS A 6 -11.15 13.61 12.21
C LYS A 6 -10.62 13.96 10.82
N LEU A 7 -9.90 13.04 10.18
CA LEU A 7 -9.51 13.17 8.78
C LEU A 7 -10.79 13.14 7.94
N THR A 8 -11.18 14.28 7.39
CA THR A 8 -12.31 14.43 6.46
C THR A 8 -11.87 14.24 5.01
N SER A 9 -11.02 13.25 4.76
CA SER A 9 -10.96 12.66 3.42
C SER A 9 -12.13 11.67 3.36
N ASN A 10 -12.99 11.79 2.34
CA ASN A 10 -13.95 10.75 2.01
C ASN A 10 -13.16 9.52 1.52
N ILE A 11 -12.53 8.80 2.44
CA ILE A 11 -11.92 7.50 2.17
C ILE A 11 -13.11 6.55 2.07
N PHE A 12 -13.66 6.43 0.86
CA PHE A 12 -14.58 5.33 0.58
C PHE A 12 -13.77 4.05 0.70
N PRO A 13 -14.10 3.15 1.64
CA PRO A 13 -13.37 1.91 1.76
C PRO A 13 -13.48 1.14 0.45
N VAL A 14 -12.42 0.43 0.08
CA VAL A 14 -12.34 -0.46 -1.11
C VAL A 14 -13.59 -1.33 -1.23
N SER A 15 -14.18 -1.71 -0.09
CA SER A 15 -15.40 -2.48 0.01
C SER A 15 -16.64 -1.86 -0.66
N CYS A 16 -16.66 -0.54 -0.85
CA CYS A 16 -17.76 0.22 -1.45
C CYS A 16 -17.73 0.24 -2.98
N TYR A 17 -16.65 -0.24 -3.60
CA TYR A 17 -16.56 -0.29 -5.06
C TYR A 17 -17.22 -1.56 -5.59
N SER A 18 -18.11 -1.39 -6.58
CA SER A 18 -18.78 -2.49 -7.27
C SER A 18 -17.85 -3.24 -8.22
N ASN A 19 -16.82 -2.57 -8.72
CA ASN A 19 -15.78 -3.14 -9.57
C ASN A 19 -14.39 -2.77 -8.99
N LEU A 20 -13.66 -3.78 -8.52
CA LEU A 20 -12.35 -3.57 -7.89
C LEU A 20 -11.23 -3.43 -8.90
N GLU A 21 -11.36 -4.00 -10.10
CA GLU A 21 -10.43 -3.76 -11.20
C GLU A 21 -10.47 -2.28 -11.64
N ASP A 22 -11.66 -1.67 -11.75
CA ASP A 22 -11.78 -0.24 -12.08
C ASP A 22 -11.20 0.65 -10.98
N TYR A 23 -11.41 0.27 -9.71
CA TYR A 23 -10.78 0.94 -8.57
C TYR A 23 -9.25 0.85 -8.65
N HIS A 24 -8.71 -0.34 -8.91
CA HIS A 24 -7.27 -0.58 -9.02
C HIS A 24 -6.63 0.29 -10.10
N ILE A 25 -7.23 0.33 -11.30
CA ILE A 25 -6.75 1.15 -12.41
C ILE A 25 -6.82 2.64 -12.07
N ASN A 26 -7.93 3.09 -11.47
CA ASN A 26 -8.09 4.49 -11.08
C ASN A 26 -7.07 4.90 -10.02
N GLU A 27 -6.85 4.07 -8.99
CA GLU A 27 -5.84 4.36 -7.97
C GLU A 27 -4.43 4.32 -8.53
N GLU A 28 -4.13 3.42 -9.47
CA GLU A 28 -2.82 3.36 -10.12
C GLU A 28 -2.43 4.70 -10.74
N GLN A 29 -3.42 5.40 -11.32
CA GLN A 29 -3.27 6.67 -12.02
C GLN A 29 -3.61 7.90 -11.16
N HIS A 30 -4.12 7.72 -9.94
CA HIS A 30 -4.51 8.82 -9.08
C HIS A 30 -3.27 9.55 -8.56
N ALA A 31 -3.07 10.80 -8.97
CA ALA A 31 -1.85 11.58 -8.73
C ALA A 31 -1.39 11.56 -7.26
N TYR A 32 -2.32 11.77 -6.32
CA TYR A 32 -2.00 11.72 -4.89
C TYR A 32 -1.46 10.36 -4.44
N TYR A 33 -2.03 9.25 -4.94
CA TYR A 33 -1.62 7.91 -4.56
C TYR A 33 -0.27 7.55 -5.19
N MET A 34 -0.02 8.00 -6.42
CA MET A 34 1.30 7.91 -7.06
C MET A 34 2.39 8.60 -6.23
N GLU A 35 2.17 9.86 -5.84
CA GLU A 35 3.11 10.64 -5.02
C GLU A 35 3.35 10.00 -3.65
N MET A 36 2.27 9.56 -2.99
CA MET A 36 2.35 8.90 -1.69
C MET A 36 3.16 7.61 -1.75
N ARG A 37 2.92 6.74 -2.75
CA ARG A 37 3.70 5.50 -2.92
C ARG A 37 5.18 5.81 -3.20
N ALA A 38 5.47 6.80 -4.05
CA ALA A 38 6.83 7.19 -4.36
C ALA A 38 7.59 7.68 -3.12
N GLU A 39 6.96 8.49 -2.27
CA GLU A 39 7.57 8.99 -1.03
C GLU A 39 7.77 7.86 0.00
N LEU A 40 6.79 6.97 0.17
CA LEU A 40 6.93 5.79 1.05
C LEU A 40 8.12 4.93 0.65
N VAL A 41 8.21 4.65 -0.65
CA VAL A 41 9.30 3.90 -1.25
C VAL A 41 10.65 4.58 -1.02
N ARG A 42 10.73 5.91 -1.23
CA ARG A 42 11.95 6.69 -0.98
C ARG A 42 12.40 6.58 0.48
N ARG A 43 11.47 6.65 1.43
CA ARG A 43 11.77 6.51 2.86
C ARG A 43 12.23 5.11 3.22
N LEU A 44 11.58 4.07 2.69
CA LEU A 44 11.98 2.68 2.91
C LEU A 44 13.39 2.40 2.39
N ASP A 45 13.74 2.95 1.22
CA ASP A 45 15.10 2.87 0.69
C ASP A 45 16.13 3.52 1.62
N GLN A 46 15.79 4.69 2.16
CA GLN A 46 16.63 5.39 3.12
C GLN A 46 16.83 4.53 4.39
N TYR A 47 15.74 4.02 4.98
CA TYR A 47 15.82 3.18 6.18
C TYR A 47 16.61 1.89 5.94
N ARG A 48 16.45 1.26 4.78
CA ARG A 48 17.23 0.09 4.39
C ARG A 48 18.73 0.42 4.32
N LYS A 49 19.09 1.54 3.68
CA LYS A 49 20.48 2.00 3.57
C LYS A 49 21.09 2.28 4.94
N GLU A 50 20.35 3.00 5.80
CA GLU A 50 20.78 3.32 7.17
C GLU A 50 20.93 2.07 8.03
N ALA A 51 20.05 1.07 7.86
CA ALA A 51 20.14 -0.19 8.58
C ALA A 51 21.34 -1.06 8.16
N GLY A 52 21.85 -0.88 6.93
CA GLY A 52 22.96 -1.66 6.38
C GLY A 52 22.65 -3.16 6.21
N ARG A 53 21.38 -3.55 6.29
CA ARG A 53 20.91 -4.95 6.25
C ARG A 53 19.51 -5.05 5.67
N LYS A 54 19.05 -6.29 5.44
CA LYS A 54 17.66 -6.57 5.04
C LYS A 54 16.69 -6.00 6.07
N ILE A 55 15.62 -5.37 5.60
CA ILE A 55 14.52 -4.89 6.44
C ILE A 55 13.29 -5.77 6.27
N PHE A 56 12.50 -5.88 7.34
CA PHE A 56 11.23 -6.60 7.35
C PHE A 56 10.11 -5.57 7.38
N VAL A 57 9.17 -5.68 6.45
CA VAL A 57 8.05 -4.76 6.30
C VAL A 57 6.76 -5.55 6.47
N LEU A 58 5.88 -5.08 7.36
CA LEU A 58 4.52 -5.56 7.50
C LEU A 58 3.58 -4.54 6.86
N GLU A 59 2.96 -4.92 5.75
CA GLU A 59 1.92 -4.13 5.08
C GLU A 59 0.54 -4.57 5.60
N LEU A 60 -0.16 -3.64 6.25
CA LEU A 60 -1.51 -3.86 6.78
C LEU A 60 -2.52 -3.16 5.87
N GLY A 61 -3.54 -3.89 5.41
CA GLY A 61 -4.55 -3.33 4.51
C GLY A 61 -3.97 -3.03 3.14
N ALA A 62 -3.33 -4.01 2.51
CA ALA A 62 -2.69 -3.85 1.21
C ALA A 62 -3.68 -3.57 0.06
N GLY A 63 -4.98 -3.79 0.29
CA GLY A 63 -6.01 -3.65 -0.71
C GLY A 63 -5.68 -4.47 -1.95
N THR A 64 -5.68 -3.82 -3.11
CA THR A 64 -5.43 -4.46 -4.40
C THR A 64 -3.95 -4.73 -4.69
N GLY A 65 -3.03 -4.32 -3.81
CA GLY A 65 -1.60 -4.65 -3.90
C GLY A 65 -0.73 -3.71 -4.73
N LEU A 66 -1.20 -2.50 -5.04
CA LEU A 66 -0.41 -1.52 -5.81
C LEU A 66 0.91 -1.14 -5.12
N LEU A 67 0.88 -0.91 -3.80
CA LEU A 67 2.11 -0.68 -3.03
C LEU A 67 2.89 -1.99 -2.85
N THR A 68 2.21 -3.10 -2.53
CA THR A 68 2.81 -4.43 -2.41
C THR A 68 3.71 -4.76 -3.59
N LYS A 69 3.24 -4.53 -4.83
CA LYS A 69 4.02 -4.77 -6.06
C LYS A 69 5.35 -4.03 -6.05
N LEU A 70 5.28 -2.72 -5.78
CA LEU A 70 6.44 -1.83 -5.76
C LEU A 70 7.46 -2.22 -4.67
N LEU A 71 6.99 -2.79 -3.57
CA LEU A 71 7.84 -3.24 -2.47
C LEU A 71 8.43 -4.63 -2.73
N ALA A 72 7.67 -5.53 -3.34
CA ALA A 72 8.10 -6.90 -3.66
C ALA A 72 9.24 -6.92 -4.70
N GLU A 73 9.25 -5.96 -5.63
CA GLU A 73 10.30 -5.83 -6.65
C GLU A 73 11.64 -5.30 -6.08
N ARG A 74 11.71 -4.95 -4.79
CA ARG A 74 12.89 -4.32 -4.19
C ARG A 74 13.79 -5.30 -3.45
N SER A 75 15.08 -5.25 -3.78
CA SER A 75 16.10 -6.02 -3.07
C SER A 75 16.29 -5.54 -1.63
N GLY A 76 16.55 -6.48 -0.72
CA GLY A 76 16.81 -6.16 0.69
C GLY A 76 15.57 -5.81 1.50
N ILE A 77 14.37 -6.07 0.97
CA ILE A 77 13.10 -6.01 1.72
C ILE A 77 12.54 -7.44 1.84
N GLU A 78 12.12 -7.82 3.04
CA GLU A 78 11.23 -8.95 3.27
C GLU A 78 9.84 -8.42 3.58
N LEU A 79 8.86 -8.73 2.73
CA LEU A 79 7.52 -8.19 2.85
C LEU A 79 6.55 -9.26 3.36
N THR A 80 5.84 -8.94 4.44
CA THR A 80 4.66 -9.69 4.91
C THR A 80 3.44 -8.82 4.68
N VAL A 81 2.39 -9.40 4.11
CA VAL A 81 1.19 -8.66 3.73
C VAL A 81 -0.04 -9.25 4.41
N LEU A 82 -0.87 -8.38 4.98
CA LEU A 82 -2.16 -8.73 5.56
C LEU A 82 -3.27 -7.91 4.90
N GLU A 83 -4.20 -8.59 4.23
CA GLU A 83 -5.41 -7.98 3.68
C GLU A 83 -6.65 -8.77 4.15
N PRO A 84 -7.55 -8.19 4.96
CA PRO A 84 -8.74 -8.88 5.43
C PRO A 84 -9.86 -9.01 4.38
N ASP A 85 -9.97 -8.12 3.39
CA ASP A 85 -10.99 -8.18 2.34
C ASP A 85 -10.63 -9.24 1.29
N GLU A 86 -11.48 -10.25 1.16
CA GLU A 86 -11.24 -11.38 0.27
C GLU A 86 -11.18 -10.99 -1.21
N ARG A 87 -11.97 -9.98 -1.61
CA ARG A 87 -12.03 -9.56 -3.01
C ARG A 87 -10.74 -8.83 -3.40
N SER A 88 -10.24 -7.98 -2.53
CA SER A 88 -8.93 -7.33 -2.63
C SER A 88 -7.81 -8.35 -2.70
N ARG A 89 -7.87 -9.42 -1.87
CA ARG A 89 -6.92 -10.54 -1.91
C ARG A 89 -6.88 -11.27 -3.26
N LEU A 90 -8.00 -11.36 -3.99
CA LEU A 90 -8.02 -12.00 -5.30
C LEU A 90 -7.17 -11.23 -6.33
N ILE A 91 -7.16 -9.91 -6.23
CA ILE A 91 -6.32 -9.04 -7.08
C ILE A 91 -4.88 -9.07 -6.57
N LEU A 92 -4.67 -8.94 -5.25
CA LEU A 92 -3.35 -9.00 -4.62
C LEU A 92 -2.56 -10.27 -4.96
N LYS A 93 -3.23 -11.43 -5.08
CA LYS A 93 -2.58 -12.70 -5.47
C LYS A 93 -2.02 -12.71 -6.91
N ARG A 94 -2.42 -11.75 -7.75
CA ARG A 94 -1.92 -11.58 -9.12
C ARG A 94 -0.66 -10.70 -9.18
N VAL A 95 -0.32 -10.06 -8.05
CA VAL A 95 0.85 -9.20 -7.86
C VAL A 95 2.04 -10.06 -7.45
#